data_AF-A0A7U6FS15-F1
#
_entry.id   AF-A0A7U6FS15-F1
#
_cell.length_a   1.000
_cell.length_b   1.000
_cell.length_c   1.000
_cell.angle_alpha   90.00
_cell.angle_beta   90.00
_cell.angle_gamma   90.00
#
_symmetry.space_group_name_H-M   'P 1'
#
loop_
_entity.id
_entity.type
_entity.pdbx_description
1 polymer ?
#
loop_
_entity_poly.entity_id
_entity_poly.type
_entity_poly.pdbx_seq_one_letter_code
_entity_poly.pdbx_strand_id
1 'polypeptide(L)'
;MTIQSELSTIGQNTPFRMNIMRYKKVSEALAPYGLVLRNGVVIDETLPRNVHSVVGYIDNKKIDLEVPISLCDYPDVAAYIDGGRERRIKKFRKEQDEAAAWIKERNELYSKN
;
A
#
# COMPACT_ATOMS: atom_id res chain seq x y z
N MET A 1 -48.22 16.23 3.48
CA MET A 1 -46.81 16.13 3.91
C MET A 1 -46.36 14.70 3.69
N THR A 2 -45.34 14.53 2.84
CA THR A 2 -45.11 13.33 2.04
C THR A 2 -44.06 12.44 2.70
N ILE A 3 -44.49 11.35 3.32
CA ILE A 3 -43.62 10.33 3.96
C ILE A 3 -42.58 9.75 2.97
N GLN A 4 -42.84 9.82 1.65
CA GLN A 4 -41.89 9.38 0.63
C GLN A 4 -40.61 10.23 0.51
N SER A 5 -40.58 11.49 0.96
CA SER A 5 -39.35 12.31 0.86
C SER A 5 -38.34 12.03 1.98
N GLU A 6 -38.75 11.37 3.07
CA GLU A 6 -37.86 11.02 4.18
C GLU A 6 -37.19 9.66 3.96
N LEU A 7 -37.86 8.73 3.28
CA LEU A 7 -37.31 7.40 2.94
C LEU A 7 -36.22 7.45 1.86
N SER A 8 -36.19 8.46 0.99
CA SER A 8 -35.09 8.67 0.03
C SER A 8 -33.77 9.07 0.70
N THR A 9 -33.83 9.61 1.92
CA THR A 9 -32.67 10.17 2.64
C THR A 9 -32.06 9.15 3.61
N ILE A 10 -32.89 8.24 4.14
CA ILE A 10 -32.48 7.19 5.09
C ILE A 10 -31.61 6.10 4.41
N GLY A 11 -31.78 5.88 3.10
CA GLY A 11 -30.99 4.92 2.33
C GLY A 11 -29.66 5.44 1.75
N GLN A 12 -29.40 6.75 1.81
CA GLN A 12 -28.31 7.36 1.04
C GLN A 12 -27.00 7.61 1.82
N ASN A 13 -27.02 7.69 3.15
CA ASN A 13 -25.86 8.05 3.97
C ASN A 13 -25.63 7.14 5.18
N THR A 14 -25.64 5.82 5.00
CA THR A 14 -25.24 4.92 6.09
C THR A 14 -23.73 5.03 6.34
N PRO A 15 -23.26 4.92 7.61
CA PRO A 15 -21.83 4.90 7.93
C PRO A 15 -21.04 3.87 7.13
N PHE A 16 -21.66 2.72 6.83
CA PHE A 16 -21.10 1.68 5.98
C PHE A 16 -20.84 2.16 4.55
N ARG A 17 -21.82 2.81 3.91
CA ARG A 17 -21.68 3.36 2.56
C ARG A 17 -20.58 4.43 2.51
N MET A 18 -20.52 5.31 3.50
CA MET A 18 -19.47 6.32 3.61
C MET A 18 -18.08 5.69 3.69
N ASN A 19 -17.92 4.62 4.48
CA ASN A 19 -16.64 3.90 4.58
C ASN A 19 -16.24 3.24 3.25
N ILE A 20 -17.20 2.69 2.49
CA ILE A 20 -16.94 2.15 1.15
C ILE A 20 -16.47 3.27 0.21
N MET A 21 -17.14 4.42 0.20
CA MET A 21 -16.75 5.54 -0.66
C MET A 21 -15.35 6.04 -0.33
N ARG A 22 -15.00 6.15 0.96
CA ARG A 22 -13.65 6.52 1.39
C ARG A 22 -12.61 5.48 0.96
N TYR A 23 -12.92 4.20 1.12
CA TYR A 23 -12.06 3.11 0.65
C TYR A 23 -11.81 3.19 -0.86
N LYS A 24 -12.86 3.39 -1.66
CA LYS A 24 -12.75 3.52 -3.12
C LYS A 24 -11.87 4.70 -3.51
N LYS A 25 -12.10 5.87 -2.90
CA LYS A 25 -11.32 7.08 -3.16
C LYS A 25 -9.82 6.90 -2.88
N VAL A 26 -9.47 6.27 -1.76
CA VAL A 26 -8.07 5.92 -1.47
C VAL A 26 -7.53 4.92 -2.48
N SER A 27 -8.30 3.88 -2.81
CA SER A 27 -7.88 2.86 -3.77
C SER A 27 -7.62 3.42 -5.17
N GLU A 28 -8.47 4.35 -5.63
CA GLU A 28 -8.31 5.05 -6.90
C GLU A 28 -7.04 5.93 -6.92
N ALA A 29 -6.71 6.58 -5.81
CA ALA A 29 -5.49 7.38 -5.70
C ALA A 29 -4.21 6.54 -5.67
N LEU A 30 -4.28 5.33 -5.11
CA LEU A 30 -3.15 4.40 -5.02
C LEU A 30 -2.90 3.62 -6.33
N ALA A 31 -3.95 3.37 -7.12
CA ALA A 31 -3.90 2.54 -8.32
C ALA A 31 -2.83 2.95 -9.36
N PRO A 32 -2.60 4.24 -9.66
CA PRO A 32 -1.55 4.67 -10.60
C PRO A 32 -0.13 4.24 -10.18
N TYR A 33 0.08 3.97 -8.89
CA TYR A 33 1.37 3.57 -8.33
C TYR A 33 1.50 2.06 -8.11
N GLY A 34 0.50 1.26 -8.55
CA GLY A 34 0.47 -0.19 -8.30
C GLY A 34 0.22 -0.56 -6.84
N LEU A 35 -0.25 0.39 -6.03
CA LEU A 35 -0.49 0.21 -4.61
C LEU A 35 -1.95 -0.16 -4.34
N VAL A 36 -2.18 -0.96 -3.30
CA VAL A 36 -3.52 -1.37 -2.86
C VAL A 36 -3.73 -1.11 -1.38
N LEU A 37 -4.97 -0.80 -0.99
CA LEU A 37 -5.37 -0.68 0.40
C LEU A 37 -5.99 -2.00 0.90
N ARG A 38 -5.41 -2.60 1.94
CA ARG A 38 -5.93 -3.79 2.62
C ARG A 38 -6.00 -3.54 4.12
N ASN A 39 -7.21 -3.56 4.70
CA ASN A 39 -7.41 -3.37 6.14
C ASN A 39 -6.71 -2.11 6.72
N GLY A 40 -6.68 -1.01 5.96
CA GLY A 40 -6.01 0.24 6.35
C GLY A 40 -4.51 0.31 6.04
N VAL A 41 -3.91 -0.79 5.57
CA VAL A 41 -2.49 -0.87 5.21
C VAL A 41 -2.34 -0.74 3.70
N VAL A 42 -1.37 0.07 3.26
CA VAL A 42 -0.99 0.22 1.85
C VAL A 42 0.08 -0.82 1.51
N ILE A 43 -0.13 -1.58 0.45
CA ILE A 43 0.71 -2.70 0.03
C ILE A 43 1.05 -2.55 -1.45
N ASP A 44 2.29 -2.84 -1.83
CA ASP A 44 2.67 -3.07 -3.23
C ASP A 44 2.58 -4.58 -3.54
N GLU A 45 1.47 -4.99 -4.18
CA GLU A 45 1.25 -6.38 -4.61
C GLU A 45 2.06 -6.75 -5.88
N THR A 46 2.75 -5.79 -6.50
CA THR A 46 3.56 -5.98 -7.71
C THR A 46 5.00 -6.42 -7.42
N LEU A 47 5.43 -6.35 -6.15
CA LEU A 47 6.78 -6.76 -5.78
C LEU A 47 6.94 -8.30 -5.83
N PRO A 48 8.17 -8.79 -6.06
CA PRO A 48 8.47 -10.21 -5.88
C PRO A 48 8.09 -10.67 -4.47
N ARG A 49 7.58 -11.90 -4.33
CA ARG A 49 7.07 -12.46 -3.05
C ARG A 49 8.03 -12.35 -1.86
N ASN A 50 9.33 -12.28 -2.13
CA ASN A 50 10.37 -12.24 -1.10
C ASN A 50 10.76 -10.82 -0.68
N VAL A 51 10.20 -9.80 -1.33
CA VAL A 51 10.43 -8.39 -0.99
C VAL A 51 9.31 -7.91 -0.07
N HIS A 52 9.67 -7.15 0.95
CA HIS A 52 8.70 -6.55 1.88
C HIS A 52 7.72 -5.63 1.12
N SER A 53 6.43 -5.99 1.11
CA SER A 53 5.38 -5.34 0.32
C SER A 53 4.62 -4.25 1.05
N VAL A 54 4.71 -4.17 2.38
CA VAL A 54 4.01 -3.12 3.15
C VAL A 54 4.69 -1.78 2.92
N VAL A 55 3.89 -0.78 2.56
CA VAL A 55 4.37 0.57 2.26
C VAL A 55 4.14 1.50 3.44
N GLY A 56 2.92 1.51 3.98
CA GLY A 56 2.53 2.40 5.06
C GLY A 56 1.07 2.21 5.47
N TYR A 57 0.53 3.17 6.20
CA TYR A 57 -0.84 3.13 6.72
C TYR A 57 -1.65 4.35 6.27
N ILE A 58 -2.91 4.11 5.88
CA ILE A 58 -3.89 5.16 5.61
C ILE A 58 -5.15 4.88 6.43
N ASP A 59 -5.46 5.79 7.36
CA ASP A 59 -6.74 5.77 8.06
C ASP A 59 -7.84 6.28 7.14
N ASN A 60 -8.49 5.36 6.44
CA ASN A 60 -9.56 5.69 5.52
C ASN A 60 -10.78 6.33 6.21
N LYS A 61 -10.92 6.27 7.54
CA LYS A 61 -12.03 6.95 8.26
C LYS A 61 -11.86 8.47 8.30
N LYS A 62 -10.62 8.96 8.17
CA LYS A 62 -10.28 10.40 8.17
C LYS A 62 -10.37 11.05 6.80
N ILE A 63 -10.71 10.28 5.76
CA ILE A 63 -10.82 10.78 4.39
C ILE A 63 -12.08 11.62 4.25
N ASP A 64 -11.89 12.87 3.83
CA ASP A 64 -12.96 13.72 3.33
C ASP A 64 -13.35 13.30 1.90
N LEU A 65 -14.64 13.10 1.66
CA LEU A 65 -15.15 12.72 0.34
C LEU A 65 -15.22 13.91 -0.62
N GLU A 66 -15.26 15.14 -0.12
CA GLU A 66 -15.42 16.35 -0.94
C GLU A 66 -14.07 16.92 -1.42
N VAL A 67 -12.97 16.57 -0.76
CA VAL A 67 -11.63 17.13 -1.06
C VAL A 67 -10.76 16.11 -1.78
N PRO A 68 -10.05 16.43 -2.88
CA PRO A 68 -9.10 15.51 -3.50
C PRO A 68 -8.09 14.94 -2.50
N ILE A 69 -7.81 13.64 -2.60
CA ILE A 69 -6.82 13.00 -1.73
C ILE A 69 -5.42 13.27 -2.27
N SER A 70 -4.53 13.76 -1.41
CA SER A 70 -3.11 13.91 -1.70
C SER A 70 -2.33 12.79 -1.00
N LEU A 71 -1.61 11.98 -1.77
CA LEU A 71 -0.77 10.93 -1.18
C LEU A 71 0.48 11.50 -0.47
N CYS A 72 0.83 12.77 -0.74
CA CYS A 72 1.90 13.48 -0.04
C CYS A 72 1.62 13.68 1.45
N ASP A 73 0.35 13.61 1.86
CA ASP A 73 -0.07 13.74 3.25
C ASP A 73 0.28 12.49 4.09
N TYR A 74 0.75 11.42 3.43
CA TYR A 74 1.13 10.15 4.04
C TYR A 74 2.63 9.91 3.80
N PRO A 75 3.52 10.30 4.74
CA PRO A 75 4.96 10.35 4.51
C PRO A 75 5.57 9.03 4.00
N ASP A 76 5.14 7.89 4.54
CA ASP A 76 5.64 6.58 4.11
C ASP A 76 5.25 6.24 2.67
N VAL A 77 4.00 6.55 2.30
CA VAL A 77 3.48 6.34 0.95
C VAL A 77 4.14 7.30 -0.03
N ALA A 78 4.27 8.57 0.34
CA ALA A 78 4.96 9.58 -0.44
C ALA A 78 6.42 9.22 -0.70
N ALA A 79 7.16 8.84 0.35
CA ALA A 79 8.57 8.43 0.24
C ALA A 79 8.74 7.14 -0.58
N TYR A 80 7.73 6.26 -0.57
CA TYR A 80 7.73 5.06 -1.39
C TYR A 80 7.56 5.37 -2.88
N ILE A 81 6.62 6.25 -3.20
CA ILE A 81 6.36 6.75 -4.56
C ILE A 81 7.55 7.56 -5.08
N ASP A 82 8.23 8.31 -4.21
CA ASP A 82 9.42 9.10 -4.53
C ASP A 82 10.72 8.25 -4.51
N GLY A 83 10.73 7.21 -5.36
CA GLY A 83 11.88 6.33 -5.57
C GLY A 83 12.15 5.33 -4.44
N GLY A 84 11.31 5.28 -3.40
CA GLY A 84 11.47 4.34 -2.29
C GLY A 84 11.28 2.89 -2.72
N ARG A 85 10.42 2.66 -3.70
CA ARG A 85 10.22 1.35 -4.34
C ARG A 85 11.51 0.80 -4.93
N GLU A 86 12.20 1.58 -5.76
CA GLU A 86 13.44 1.19 -6.43
C GLU A 86 14.56 0.96 -5.41
N ARG A 87 14.65 1.82 -4.38
CA ARG A 87 15.61 1.64 -3.29
C ARG A 87 15.38 0.33 -2.55
N ARG A 88 14.13 -0.05 -2.29
CA ARG A 88 13.77 -1.30 -1.63
C ARG A 88 14.14 -2.51 -2.47
N ILE A 89 13.81 -2.50 -3.77
CA ILE A 89 14.19 -3.58 -4.71
C ILE A 89 15.71 -3.71 -4.80
N LYS A 90 16.43 -2.59 -4.91
CA LYS A 90 17.89 -2.58 -4.98
C LYS A 90 18.53 -3.14 -3.70
N LYS A 91 18.02 -2.74 -2.52
CA LYS A 91 18.48 -3.26 -1.24
C LYS A 91 18.29 -4.78 -1.16
N PHE A 92 17.11 -5.27 -1.52
CA PHE A 92 16.83 -6.71 -1.52
C PHE A 92 17.76 -7.49 -2.45
N ARG A 93 17.99 -7.01 -3.68
CA ARG A 93 18.94 -7.66 -4.61
C ARG A 93 20.35 -7.70 -4.06
N LYS A 94 20.81 -6.59 -3.47
CA LYS A 94 22.12 -6.53 -2.81
C LYS A 94 22.25 -7.58 -1.70
N GLU A 95 21.23 -7.72 -0.85
CA GLU A 95 21.21 -8.73 0.22
C GLU A 95 21.22 -10.16 -0.34
N GLN A 96 20.53 -10.42 -1.46
CA GLN A 96 20.58 -11.72 -2.14
C GLN A 96 21.97 -12.02 -2.71
N ASP A 97 22.61 -11.04 -3.34
CA ASP A 97 23.96 -11.19 -3.91
C ASP A 97 24.99 -11.47 -2.81
N GLU A 98 24.92 -10.75 -1.68
CA GLU A 98 25.77 -10.97 -0.51
C GLU A 98 25.56 -12.37 0.10
N ALA A 99 24.32 -12.82 0.22
CA ALA A 99 24.01 -14.16 0.71
C ALA A 99 24.54 -15.26 -0.23
N ALA A 100 24.42 -15.07 -1.55
CA ALA A 100 24.93 -16.01 -2.53
C ALA A 100 26.47 -16.10 -2.50
N ALA A 101 27.15 -14.96 -2.37
CA ALA A 101 28.60 -14.90 -2.23
C ALA A 101 29.07 -15.65 -0.97
N TRP A 102 28.41 -15.41 0.17
CA TRP A 102 28.73 -16.10 1.43
C TRP A 102 28.56 -17.62 1.33
N ILE A 103 27.48 -18.11 0.69
CA ILE A 103 27.27 -19.55 0.48
C ILE A 103 28.39 -20.15 -0.38
N LYS A 104 28.80 -19.45 -1.44
CA LYS A 104 29.87 -19.89 -2.35
C LYS A 104 31.20 -20.02 -1.61
N GLU A 105 31.62 -18.98 -0.90
CA GLU A 105 32.86 -18.97 -0.11
C GLU A 105 32.88 -20.10 0.92
N ARG A 106 31.76 -20.32 1.61
CA ARG A 106 31.60 -21.40 2.58
C ARG A 106 31.77 -22.78 1.95
N ASN A 107 31.13 -23.02 0.80
CA ASN A 107 31.20 -24.32 0.13
C ASN A 107 32.61 -24.60 -0.42
N GLU A 108 33.30 -23.58 -0.93
CA GLU A 108 34.70 -23.71 -1.36
C GLU A 108 35.62 -24.08 -0.19
N LEU A 109 35.39 -23.50 1.00
CA LEU A 109 36.15 -23.85 2.21
C LEU A 109 35.94 -25.31 2.62
N TYR A 110 34.72 -25.82 2.59
CA TYR A 110 34.41 -27.21 2.96
C TYR A 110 34.80 -28.24 1.88
N SER A 111 34.96 -27.83 0.62
CA SER A 111 35.43 -28.73 -0.45
C SER A 111 36.95 -28.96 -0.45
N LYS A 112 37.70 -28.14 0.30
CA LYS A 112 39.16 -28.20 0.41
C LYS A 112 39.65 -28.93 1.68
N ASN A 113 38.73 -29.32 2.55
CA ASN A 113 38.98 -30.13 3.75
C ASN A 113 38.34 -31.50 3.59
#